data_AF-A0A7X6ZWB9-F1
#
_entry.id   AF-A0A7X6ZWB9-F1
#
_cell.length_a   1.000
_cell.length_b   1.000
_cell.length_c   1.000
_cell.angle_alpha   90.00
_cell.angle_beta   90.00
_cell.angle_gamma   90.00
#
_symmetry.space_group_name_H-M   'P 1'
#
loop_
_entity.id
_entity.type
_entity.pdbx_description
1 polymer ?
#
loop_
_entity_poly.entity_id
_entity_poly.type
_entity_poly.pdbx_seq_one_letter_code
_entity_poly.pdbx_strand_id
1 'polypeptide(L)'
;MTTAGISTKTVGRPFEKGKSGNPSGRPKLPVEFVSIAKKKSVEAMQILVDIMTNEKTKASDRIRSAEIIISYGVGKPQQQIDLSSSDGSFAITVKYVSPGKDN
;
A
#
# COMPACT_ATOMS: atom_id res chain seq x y z
N MET A 1 10.74 -47.78 3.64
CA MET A 1 11.04 -46.44 4.17
C MET A 1 11.20 -45.51 2.99
N THR A 2 10.22 -44.64 2.75
CA THR A 2 10.09 -43.86 1.51
C THR A 2 10.41 -42.40 1.82
N THR A 3 11.55 -41.91 1.35
CA THR A 3 11.97 -40.51 1.54
C THR A 3 11.31 -39.64 0.48
N ALA A 4 10.44 -38.74 0.90
CA ALA A 4 9.80 -37.74 0.04
C ALA A 4 10.82 -36.68 -0.41
N GLY A 5 10.98 -36.50 -1.72
CA GLY A 5 11.82 -35.46 -2.31
C GLY A 5 11.22 -34.07 -2.13
N ILE A 6 12.03 -33.15 -1.60
CA ILE A 6 11.69 -31.73 -1.43
C ILE A 6 11.81 -31.05 -2.81
N SER A 7 10.68 -30.59 -3.36
CA SER A 7 10.64 -29.78 -4.59
C SER A 7 11.24 -28.40 -4.31
N THR A 8 12.45 -28.15 -4.82
CA THR A 8 13.11 -26.85 -4.73
C THR A 8 12.45 -25.90 -5.73
N LYS A 9 11.71 -24.91 -5.22
CA LYS A 9 11.13 -23.84 -6.05
C LYS A 9 12.25 -23.17 -6.86
N THR A 10 12.23 -23.32 -8.18
CA THR A 10 13.16 -22.63 -9.08
C THR A 10 12.97 -21.13 -8.92
N VAL A 11 13.98 -20.44 -8.38
CA VAL A 11 13.99 -18.98 -8.31
C VAL A 11 14.12 -18.46 -9.74
N GLY A 12 13.20 -17.58 -10.16
CA GLY A 12 13.24 -16.96 -11.49
C GLY A 12 14.54 -16.19 -11.72
N ARG A 13 14.91 -16.00 -12.99
CA ARG A 13 16.12 -15.24 -13.34
C ARG A 13 16.02 -13.80 -12.79
N PRO A 14 17.05 -13.29 -12.10
CA PRO A 14 17.06 -11.89 -11.64
C PRO A 14 16.96 -10.92 -12.81
N PHE A 15 16.33 -9.75 -12.60
CA PHE A 15 16.35 -8.67 -13.57
C PHE A 15 17.79 -8.17 -13.80
N GLU A 16 18.12 -7.82 -15.04
CA GLU A 16 19.40 -7.19 -15.35
C GLU A 16 19.54 -5.87 -14.59
N LYS A 17 20.72 -5.62 -14.01
CA LYS A 17 21.00 -4.37 -13.30
C LYS A 17 20.79 -3.20 -14.26
N GLY A 18 19.94 -2.25 -13.88
CA GLY A 18 19.58 -1.10 -14.71
C GLY A 18 18.41 -1.32 -15.67
N LYS A 19 17.88 -2.55 -15.79
CA LYS A 19 16.65 -2.83 -16.55
C LYS A 19 15.55 -3.26 -15.59
N SER A 20 14.63 -2.33 -15.31
CA SER A 20 13.40 -2.65 -14.58
C SER A 20 12.56 -3.61 -15.41
N GLY A 21 11.99 -4.64 -14.76
CA GLY A 21 10.94 -5.48 -15.37
C GLY A 21 9.65 -4.71 -15.65
N ASN A 22 9.50 -3.52 -15.06
CA ASN A 22 8.45 -2.56 -15.38
C ASN A 22 9.07 -1.18 -15.70
N PRO A 23 9.58 -0.97 -16.93
CA PRO A 23 10.22 0.29 -17.32
C PRO A 23 9.26 1.49 -17.25
N SER A 24 7.98 1.27 -17.53
CA SER A 24 6.94 2.32 -17.55
C SER A 24 6.34 2.61 -16.18
N GLY A 25 6.73 1.88 -15.14
CA GLY A 25 6.20 2.03 -13.77
C GLY A 25 4.70 1.80 -13.67
N ARG A 26 4.09 2.31 -12.60
CA ARG A 26 2.62 2.39 -12.51
C ARG A 26 2.16 3.51 -13.45
N PRO A 27 1.26 3.25 -14.41
CA PRO A 27 0.71 4.31 -15.26
C PRO A 27 0.16 5.46 -14.41
N LYS A 28 0.45 6.70 -14.81
CA LYS A 28 -0.12 7.88 -14.16
C LYS A 28 -1.64 7.83 -14.28
N LEU A 29 -2.35 8.14 -13.18
CA LEU A 29 -3.81 8.25 -13.24
C LEU A 29 -4.19 9.40 -14.20
N PRO A 30 -5.23 9.23 -15.03
CA PRO A 30 -5.75 10.30 -15.86
C PRO A 30 -6.12 11.52 -15.01
N VAL A 31 -5.72 12.72 -15.45
CA VAL A 31 -5.97 13.98 -14.72
C VAL A 31 -7.46 14.20 -14.48
N GLU A 32 -8.29 13.88 -15.48
CA GLU A 32 -9.75 13.94 -15.40
C GLU A 32 -10.30 13.12 -14.24
N PHE A 33 -9.82 11.88 -14.06
CA PHE A 33 -10.25 11.01 -12.97
C PHE A 33 -9.94 11.61 -11.60
N VAL A 34 -8.73 12.13 -11.43
CA VAL A 34 -8.31 12.78 -10.16
C VAL A 34 -9.17 14.02 -9.90
N SER A 35 -9.50 14.79 -10.93
CA SER A 35 -10.33 15.99 -10.80
C SER A 35 -11.76 15.66 -10.38
N ILE A 36 -12.36 14.62 -10.97
CA ILE A 36 -13.72 14.16 -10.65
C ILE A 36 -13.77 13.61 -9.23
N ALA A 37 -12.79 12.78 -8.85
CA ALA A 37 -12.69 12.22 -7.51
C ALA A 37 -12.56 13.31 -6.44
N LYS A 38 -11.75 14.36 -6.70
CA LYS A 38 -11.62 15.52 -5.80
C LYS A 38 -12.92 16.32 -5.68
N LYS A 39 -13.64 16.52 -6.78
CA LYS A 39 -14.93 17.23 -6.77
C LYS A 39 -16.01 16.47 -5.98
N LYS A 40 -16.00 15.14 -6.07
CA LYS A 40 -16.99 14.26 -5.41
C LYS A 40 -16.64 13.87 -3.98
N SER A 41 -15.47 14.26 -3.46
CA SER A 41 -15.01 13.84 -2.13
C SER A 41 -15.94 14.31 -1.00
N VAL A 42 -16.46 15.54 -1.09
CA VAL A 42 -17.37 16.10 -0.08
C VAL A 42 -18.71 15.37 -0.07
N GLU A 43 -19.28 15.12 -1.25
CA GLU A 43 -20.53 14.36 -1.41
C GLU A 43 -20.37 12.91 -0.93
N ALA A 44 -19.25 12.26 -1.26
CA ALA A 44 -18.94 10.92 -0.77
C ALA A 44 -18.81 10.89 0.76
N MET A 45 -18.25 11.94 1.37
CA MET A 45 -18.14 12.04 2.82
C MET A 45 -19.52 12.18 3.47
N GLN A 46 -20.44 12.95 2.87
CA GLN A 46 -21.83 13.04 3.35
C GLN A 46 -22.54 11.68 3.30
N ILE A 47 -22.37 10.92 2.22
CA ILE A 47 -22.93 9.57 2.09
C ILE A 47 -22.43 8.66 3.22
N LEU A 48 -21.16 8.76 3.62
CA LEU A 48 -20.63 7.98 4.75
C LEU A 48 -21.29 8.36 6.08
N VAL A 49 -21.58 9.65 6.31
CA VAL A 49 -22.32 10.11 7.49
C VAL A 49 -23.74 9.55 7.48
N ASP A 50 -24.41 9.58 6.33
CA ASP A 50 -25.77 9.06 6.18
C ASP A 50 -25.80 7.54 6.42
N ILE A 51 -24.83 6.79 5.89
CA ILE A 51 -24.68 5.35 6.14
C ILE A 51 -24.46 5.09 7.63
N MET A 52 -23.58 5.85 8.29
CA MET A 52 -23.23 5.67 9.70
C MET A 52 -24.42 5.91 10.65
N THR A 53 -25.24 6.92 10.35
CA THR A 53 -26.36 7.37 11.17
C THR A 53 -27.66 6.60 10.90
N ASN A 54 -27.81 6.01 9.71
CA ASN A 54 -28.99 5.24 9.37
C ASN A 54 -29.02 3.87 10.07
N GLU A 55 -29.97 3.71 11.00
CA GLU A 55 -30.18 2.49 11.79
C GLU A 55 -30.61 1.28 10.95
N LYS A 56 -31.18 1.50 9.76
CA LYS A 56 -31.58 0.41 8.85
C LYS A 56 -30.40 -0.18 8.08
N THR A 57 -29.25 0.51 8.08
CA THR A 57 -28.04 0.03 7.42
C THR A 57 -27.38 -1.05 8.26
N LYS A 58 -26.72 -2.03 7.61
CA LYS A 58 -26.01 -3.11 8.30
C LYS A 58 -25.00 -2.54 9.29
N ALA A 59 -24.90 -3.14 10.48
CA ALA A 59 -23.98 -2.71 11.51
C ALA A 59 -22.51 -2.66 11.03
N SER A 60 -22.10 -3.61 10.18
CA SER A 60 -20.77 -3.64 9.55
C SER A 60 -20.47 -2.39 8.72
N ASP A 61 -21.45 -1.93 7.94
CA ASP A 61 -21.28 -0.80 7.03
C ASP A 61 -21.25 0.53 7.80
N ARG A 62 -22.02 0.59 8.89
CA ARG A 62 -21.98 1.71 9.86
C ARG A 62 -20.62 1.82 10.54
N ILE A 63 -20.11 0.70 11.08
CA ILE A 63 -18.80 0.63 11.73
C ILE A 63 -17.70 1.04 10.74
N ARG A 64 -17.72 0.50 9.51
CA ARG A 64 -16.74 0.82 8.48
C ARG A 64 -16.79 2.31 8.10
N SER A 65 -17.98 2.89 7.99
CA SER A 65 -18.13 4.32 7.70
C SER A 65 -17.56 5.18 8.82
N ALA A 66 -17.83 4.81 10.08
CA ALA A 66 -17.26 5.49 11.25
C ALA A 66 -15.71 5.39 11.27
N GLU A 67 -15.15 4.21 11.03
CA GLU A 67 -13.69 4.00 10.97
C GLU A 67 -13.04 4.89 9.89
N ILE A 68 -13.67 4.97 8.71
CA ILE A 68 -13.19 5.83 7.61
C ILE A 68 -13.20 7.29 8.06
N ILE A 69 -14.33 7.80 8.57
CA ILE A 69 -14.47 9.20 8.99
C ILE A 69 -13.41 9.55 10.05
N ILE A 70 -13.24 8.71 11.08
CA ILE A 70 -12.25 8.91 12.14
C ILE A 70 -10.83 8.89 11.57
N SER A 71 -10.51 7.96 10.66
CA SER A 71 -9.18 7.86 10.05
C SER A 71 -8.75 9.13 9.31
N TYR A 72 -9.70 9.90 8.75
CA TYR A 72 -9.42 11.16 8.07
C TYR A 72 -9.37 12.37 9.01
N GLY A 73 -10.15 12.37 10.10
CA GLY A 73 -10.18 13.49 11.07
C GLY A 73 -9.09 13.43 12.14
N VAL A 74 -8.84 12.23 12.68
CA VAL A 74 -7.90 12.00 13.80
C VAL A 74 -6.61 11.34 13.32
N GLY A 75 -6.65 10.68 12.15
CA GLY A 75 -5.55 9.89 11.62
C GLY A 75 -5.70 8.41 11.96
N LYS A 76 -4.97 7.56 11.22
CA LYS A 76 -4.90 6.13 11.54
C LYS A 76 -4.01 5.91 12.76
N PRO A 77 -4.33 4.94 13.63
CA PRO A 77 -3.45 4.56 14.72
C PRO A 77 -2.06 4.19 14.19
N GLN A 78 -1.02 4.60 14.90
CA GLN A 78 0.36 4.30 14.52
C GLN A 78 0.54 2.78 14.46
N GLN A 79 0.96 2.29 13.30
CA GLN A 79 1.29 0.88 13.13
C GLN A 79 2.62 0.61 13.84
N GLN A 80 2.57 -0.17 14.92
CA GLN A 80 3.78 -0.69 15.54
C GLN A 80 4.32 -1.85 14.70
N ILE A 81 5.61 -1.80 14.39
CA ILE A 81 6.34 -2.89 13.76
C ILE A 81 7.25 -3.48 14.83
N ASP A 82 7.06 -4.76 15.13
CA ASP A 82 7.97 -5.50 15.99
C ASP A 82 9.14 -6.01 15.15
N LEU A 83 10.34 -5.48 15.41
CA LEU A 83 11.59 -5.93 14.79
C LEU A 83 12.38 -6.74 15.82
N SER A 84 12.10 -8.03 15.91
CA SER A 84 12.94 -8.98 16.65
C SER A 84 13.90 -9.71 15.70
N SER A 85 15.16 -9.29 15.71
CA SER A 85 16.28 -10.09 15.18
C SER A 85 17.02 -10.71 16.36
N SER A 86 17.36 -12.00 16.26
CA SER A 86 18.10 -12.74 17.32
C SER A 86 19.42 -12.08 17.72
N ASP A 87 20.02 -11.31 16.80
CA ASP A 87 21.38 -10.80 16.93
C ASP A 87 21.44 -9.28 17.13
N GLY A 88 20.28 -8.61 17.32
CA GLY A 88 20.19 -7.17 17.62
C GLY A 88 20.76 -6.21 16.57
N SER A 89 21.26 -6.71 15.44
CA SER A 89 21.91 -5.92 14.39
C SER A 89 21.03 -5.85 13.14
N PHE A 90 20.83 -4.63 12.65
CA PHE A 90 20.09 -4.34 11.42
C PHE A 90 21.04 -3.65 10.44
N ALA A 91 21.39 -4.32 9.34
CA ALA A 91 22.26 -3.75 8.32
C ALA A 91 21.43 -2.96 7.30
N ILE A 92 21.39 -1.63 7.44
CA ILE A 92 20.82 -0.74 6.42
C ILE A 92 21.93 -0.40 5.41
N THR A 93 21.83 -0.93 4.19
CA THR A 93 22.79 -0.62 3.12
C THR A 93 22.30 0.58 2.31
N VAL A 94 22.90 1.75 2.53
CA VAL A 94 22.68 2.94 1.70
C VAL A 94 23.72 2.96 0.57
N LYS A 95 23.28 2.96 -0.69
CA LYS A 95 24.16 3.19 -1.86
C LYS A 95 23.86 4.55 -2.46
N TYR A 96 24.82 5.46 -2.36
CA TYR A 96 24.80 6.74 -3.07
C TYR A 96 25.24 6.51 -4.52
N VAL A 97 24.41 6.92 -5.49
CA VAL A 97 24.75 6.91 -6.93
C VAL A 97 24.80 8.37 -7.39
N SER A 98 25.99 8.81 -7.82
CA SER A 98 26.19 10.16 -8.36
C SER A 98 25.47 10.30 -9.72
N PRO A 99 24.80 11.43 -10.00
CA PRO A 99 24.24 11.69 -11.32
C PRO A 99 25.40 11.82 -12.32
N GLY A 100 25.46 10.90 -13.29
CA GLY A 100 26.45 10.96 -14.37
C GLY A 100 26.26 12.24 -15.20
N LYS A 101 27.37 12.90 -15.54
CA LYS A 101 27.38 13.97 -16.55
C LYS A 101 27.05 13.35 -17.90
N ASP A 102 25.98 13.84 -18.51
CA ASP A 102 25.62 13.55 -19.90
C ASP A 102 26.75 14.02 -20.82
N ASN A 103 27.17 13.17 -21.75
CA ASN A 103 28.22 13.41 -22.75
C ASN A 103 27.58 13.87 -24.06
#